data_AF-A0A1B8WGM4-F1
#
_entry.id   AF-A0A1B8WGM4-F1
#
_cell.length_a   1.000
_cell.length_b   1.000
_cell.length_c   1.000
_cell.angle_alpha   90.00
_cell.angle_beta   90.00
_cell.angle_gamma   90.00
#
_symmetry.space_group_name_H-M   'P 1'
#
loop_
_entity.id
_entity.type
_entity.pdbx_description
1 polymer ?
#
loop_
_entity_poly.entity_id
_entity_poly.type
_entity_poly.pdbx_seq_one_letter_code
_entity_poly.pdbx_strand_id
1 'polypeptide(L)'
;MKQLLLGPKQSDGSRTINTNIDIGKHGYFFVLNDRGDLLAHPSLEGQNLYDQQTSDGFYHIRDMLSKSGQPEGGFTVYKWPLPDYSKEDMKIAYSLKDAEWGWTIVAGSYIQDYNSGQKRIIQGTLYTLIGCLVVGTLIVIMFAMQFSKPIVALTRQVGKIAEGDLSSEGEPFIRSRDEIGDL
;
A
#
# COMPACT_ATOMS: atom_id res chain seq x y z
N MET A 1 27.13 13.73 -15.43
CA MET A 1 26.11 13.51 -14.39
C MET A 1 24.73 14.04 -14.72
N LYS A 2 24.53 15.35 -15.01
CA LYS A 2 23.18 15.90 -15.27
C LYS A 2 22.40 15.13 -16.33
N GLN A 3 23.05 14.75 -17.43
CA GLN A 3 22.44 13.93 -18.49
C GLN A 3 22.14 12.48 -18.06
N LEU A 4 22.92 11.94 -17.13
CA LEU A 4 22.66 10.60 -16.59
C LEU A 4 21.42 10.61 -15.68
N LEU A 5 21.20 11.68 -14.91
CA LEU A 5 20.06 11.78 -13.99
C LEU A 5 18.76 12.23 -14.68
N LEU A 6 18.86 13.13 -15.66
CA LEU A 6 17.73 13.85 -16.25
C LEU A 6 17.81 13.97 -17.79
N GLY A 7 18.65 13.19 -18.46
CA GLY A 7 18.76 13.27 -19.92
C GLY A 7 19.30 14.60 -20.49
N PRO A 8 19.37 14.72 -21.82
CA PRO A 8 19.80 15.95 -22.49
C PRO A 8 18.79 17.10 -22.26
N LYS A 9 19.31 18.33 -22.22
CA LYS A 9 18.48 19.53 -22.17
C LYS A 9 17.90 19.80 -23.57
N GLN A 10 16.59 20.03 -23.63
CA GLN A 10 15.87 20.31 -24.86
C GLN A 10 16.00 21.79 -25.25
N SER A 11 15.63 22.13 -26.49
CA SER A 11 15.70 23.50 -27.02
C SER A 11 14.78 24.48 -26.30
N ASP A 12 13.72 23.99 -25.65
CA ASP A 12 12.79 24.76 -24.83
C ASP A 12 13.28 25.01 -23.39
N GLY A 13 14.46 24.47 -23.04
CA GLY A 13 15.05 24.57 -21.71
C GLY A 13 14.66 23.47 -20.72
N SER A 14 13.73 22.59 -21.09
CA SER A 14 13.30 21.44 -20.27
C SER A 14 14.28 20.27 -20.36
N ARG A 15 14.10 19.28 -19.48
CA ARG A 15 14.80 18.00 -19.47
C ARG A 15 13.81 16.85 -19.41
N THR A 16 14.14 15.74 -20.06
CA THR A 16 13.35 14.52 -19.94
C THR A 16 13.57 13.84 -18.59
N ILE A 17 12.55 13.19 -18.05
CA ILE A 17 12.74 12.35 -16.85
C ILE A 17 13.42 11.05 -17.32
N ASN A 18 14.55 10.68 -16.71
CA ASN A 18 15.25 9.46 -17.07
C ASN A 18 14.43 8.23 -16.63
N THR A 19 13.95 7.45 -17.59
CA THR A 19 13.15 6.25 -17.35
C THR A 19 13.99 5.01 -17.00
N ASN A 20 15.32 5.07 -17.11
CA ASN A 20 16.20 3.96 -16.73
C ASN A 20 16.36 3.82 -15.21
N ILE A 21 15.94 4.81 -14.43
CA ILE A 21 15.99 4.78 -12.97
C ILE A 21 14.55 4.88 -12.46
N ASP A 22 14.02 3.76 -11.95
CA ASP A 22 12.68 3.71 -11.38
C ASP A 22 12.70 4.19 -9.92
N ILE A 23 12.18 5.39 -9.70
CA ILE A 23 11.89 5.93 -8.37
C ILE A 23 10.39 6.24 -8.23
N GLY A 24 9.54 5.50 -8.93
CA GLY A 24 8.09 5.70 -8.98
C GLY A 24 7.64 6.42 -10.25
N LYS A 25 6.36 6.25 -10.60
CA LYS A 25 5.77 6.66 -11.88
C LYS A 25 6.01 8.13 -12.23
N HIS A 26 5.94 9.02 -11.26
CA HIS A 26 6.15 10.45 -11.45
C HIS A 26 7.42 10.95 -10.74
N GLY A 27 8.26 10.03 -10.24
CA GLY A 27 9.49 10.36 -9.54
C GLY A 27 10.57 10.89 -10.49
N TYR A 28 11.40 11.80 -10.00
CA TYR A 28 12.53 12.35 -10.77
C TYR A 28 13.63 12.86 -9.85
N PHE A 29 14.83 12.96 -10.43
CA PHE A 29 15.98 13.61 -9.81
C PHE A 29 15.97 15.11 -10.08
N PHE A 30 16.60 15.88 -9.21
CA PHE A 30 17.01 17.25 -9.52
C PHE A 30 18.26 17.61 -8.73
N VAL A 31 18.93 18.68 -9.13
CA VAL A 31 20.21 19.10 -8.55
C VAL A 31 20.13 20.56 -8.15
N LEU A 32 20.55 20.85 -6.93
CA LEU A 32 20.64 22.17 -6.34
C LEU A 32 22.10 22.55 -6.08
N ASN A 33 22.40 23.84 -6.07
CA ASN A 33 23.58 24.36 -5.38
C ASN A 33 23.22 24.85 -3.97
N ASP A 34 24.24 25.26 -3.20
CA ASP A 34 24.09 25.77 -1.83
C ASP A 34 23.24 27.04 -1.69
N ARG A 35 22.96 27.73 -2.79
CA ARG A 35 22.11 28.94 -2.82
C ARG A 35 20.65 28.64 -3.18
N GLY A 36 20.31 27.37 -3.46
CA GLY A 36 18.97 26.97 -3.89
C GLY A 36 18.70 27.17 -5.38
N ASP A 37 19.75 27.36 -6.20
CA ASP A 37 19.61 27.38 -7.66
C ASP A 37 19.44 25.95 -8.18
N LEU A 38 18.42 25.72 -9.01
CA LEU A 38 18.20 24.46 -9.70
C LEU A 38 19.19 24.30 -10.86
N LEU A 39 20.30 23.59 -10.60
CA LEU A 39 21.32 23.28 -11.60
C LEU A 39 20.84 22.27 -12.64
N ALA A 40 19.89 21.42 -12.28
CA ALA A 40 19.19 20.51 -13.18
C ALA A 40 17.80 20.20 -12.62
N HIS A 41 16.75 20.40 -13.42
CA HIS A 41 15.36 20.08 -13.07
C HIS A 41 14.59 19.80 -14.36
N PRO A 42 13.53 18.95 -14.35
CA PRO A 42 12.73 18.69 -15.56
C PRO A 42 12.20 19.96 -16.25
N SER A 43 11.70 20.93 -15.47
CA SER A 43 11.00 22.11 -16.02
C SER A 43 11.45 23.47 -15.46
N LEU A 44 12.32 23.51 -14.45
CA LEU A 44 12.64 24.72 -13.67
C LEU A 44 14.15 24.96 -13.58
N GLU A 45 14.94 24.35 -14.48
CA GLU A 45 16.39 24.51 -14.47
C GLU A 45 16.78 25.99 -14.63
N GLY A 46 17.66 26.46 -13.75
CA GLY A 46 18.15 27.84 -13.71
C GLY A 46 17.37 28.76 -12.77
N GLN A 47 16.24 28.32 -12.22
CA GLN A 47 15.48 29.09 -11.24
C GLN A 47 16.07 28.93 -9.84
N ASN A 48 15.97 29.98 -9.02
CA ASN A 48 16.28 29.93 -7.60
C ASN A 48 14.99 29.72 -6.81
N LEU A 49 14.93 28.65 -6.02
CA LEU A 49 13.75 28.29 -5.23
C LEU A 49 13.99 28.39 -3.71
N TYR A 50 15.08 29.04 -3.28
CA TYR A 50 15.46 29.12 -1.87
C TYR A 50 14.38 29.77 -0.99
N ASP A 51 13.71 30.79 -1.50
CA ASP A 51 12.62 31.50 -0.82
C ASP A 51 11.23 31.07 -1.29
N GLN A 52 11.14 30.09 -2.19
CA GLN A 52 9.85 29.61 -2.65
C GLN A 52 9.18 28.76 -1.56
N GLN A 53 7.96 29.15 -1.22
CA GLN A 53 7.08 28.36 -0.37
C GLN A 53 6.22 27.44 -1.23
N THR A 54 5.91 26.26 -0.69
CA THR A 54 4.81 25.43 -1.15
C THR A 54 3.47 26.09 -0.83
N SER A 55 2.36 25.52 -1.34
CA SER A 55 1.01 26.04 -1.14
C SER A 55 0.57 26.17 0.33
N ASP A 56 1.19 25.43 1.23
CA ASP A 56 0.99 25.47 2.68
C ASP A 56 2.04 26.32 3.43
N GLY A 57 2.86 27.10 2.72
CA GLY A 57 3.80 28.06 3.30
C GLY A 57 5.17 27.48 3.67
N PHE A 58 5.47 26.23 3.29
CA PHE A 58 6.69 25.54 3.69
C PHE A 58 7.87 25.81 2.74
N TYR A 59 9.01 26.21 3.31
CA TYR A 59 10.27 26.45 2.60
C TYR A 59 11.04 25.14 2.35
N HIS A 60 10.51 24.31 1.47
CA HIS A 60 11.04 22.97 1.18
C HIS A 60 12.53 22.95 0.75
N ILE A 61 13.01 23.93 -0.03
CA ILE A 61 14.42 23.98 -0.46
C ILE A 61 15.37 24.28 0.70
N ARG A 62 14.98 25.18 1.61
CA ARG A 62 15.81 25.47 2.80
C ARG A 62 15.95 24.23 3.68
N ASP A 63 14.84 23.52 3.90
CA ASP A 63 14.82 22.26 4.63
C ASP A 63 15.72 21.20 3.96
N MET A 64 15.61 21.01 2.64
CA MET A 64 16.47 20.10 1.89
C MET A 64 17.95 20.47 2.03
N LEU A 65 18.33 21.72 1.80
CA LEU A 65 19.74 22.14 1.89
C LEU A 65 20.28 21.93 3.30
N SER A 66 19.51 22.27 4.34
CA SER A 66 19.90 22.04 5.74
C SER A 66 20.15 20.56 6.06
N LYS A 67 19.36 19.64 5.47
CA LYS A 67 19.44 18.21 5.72
C LYS A 67 20.49 17.52 4.85
N SER A 68 20.67 18.01 3.62
CA SER A 68 21.63 17.45 2.65
C SER A 68 23.08 17.49 3.12
N GLY A 69 23.41 18.41 4.02
CA GLY A 69 24.75 18.55 4.62
C GLY A 69 25.05 17.54 5.74
N GLN A 70 24.07 16.73 6.16
CA GLN A 70 24.30 15.64 7.12
C GLN A 70 25.02 14.46 6.43
N PRO A 71 25.83 13.66 7.15
CA PRO A 71 26.58 12.55 6.55
C PRO A 71 25.72 11.56 5.76
N GLU A 72 24.50 11.30 6.24
CA GLU A 72 23.50 10.43 5.65
C GLU A 72 22.46 11.17 4.80
N GLY A 73 22.65 12.47 4.54
CA GLY A 73 21.66 13.32 3.88
C GLY A 73 20.35 13.42 4.67
N GLY A 74 19.24 13.68 4.00
CA GLY A 74 17.95 13.64 4.69
C GLY A 74 16.72 13.82 3.82
N PHE A 75 15.58 13.56 4.45
CA PHE A 75 14.27 13.57 3.81
C PHE A 75 13.51 14.87 4.06
N THR A 76 12.91 15.38 3.00
CA THR A 76 11.97 16.50 3.00
C THR A 76 10.66 16.04 2.38
N VAL A 77 9.56 16.26 3.09
CA VAL A 77 8.21 15.92 2.63
C VAL A 77 7.42 17.21 2.43
N TYR A 78 6.86 17.42 1.25
CA TYR A 78 6.29 18.71 0.86
C TYR A 78 5.27 18.56 -0.29
N LYS A 79 4.40 19.55 -0.47
CA LYS A 79 3.46 19.59 -1.60
C LYS A 79 4.13 20.11 -2.86
N TRP A 80 3.96 19.42 -3.97
CA TRP A 80 4.48 19.86 -5.26
C TRP A 80 3.57 19.41 -6.42
N PRO A 81 3.46 20.19 -7.51
CA PRO A 81 2.75 19.76 -8.72
C PRO A 81 3.37 18.50 -9.31
N LEU A 82 2.55 17.63 -9.89
CA LEU A 82 3.00 16.50 -10.70
C LEU A 82 3.66 16.96 -12.00
N PRO A 83 4.60 16.19 -12.60
CA PRO A 83 5.25 16.57 -13.85
C PRO A 83 4.27 16.84 -15.00
N ASP A 84 3.20 16.04 -15.08
CA ASP A 84 2.25 16.05 -16.21
C ASP A 84 0.96 16.84 -15.91
N TYR A 85 0.74 17.25 -14.65
CA TYR A 85 -0.52 17.86 -14.20
C TYR A 85 -0.27 18.99 -13.21
N SER A 86 -1.06 20.06 -13.28
CA SER A 86 -1.04 21.15 -12.29
C SER A 86 -1.56 20.74 -10.90
N LYS A 87 -2.04 19.51 -10.73
CA LYS A 87 -2.49 18.99 -9.45
C LYS A 87 -1.29 18.79 -8.52
N GLU A 88 -1.36 19.40 -7.35
CA GLU A 88 -0.41 19.17 -6.27
C GLU A 88 -0.67 17.83 -5.57
N ASP A 89 0.41 17.17 -5.17
CA ASP A 89 0.39 16.02 -4.28
C ASP A 89 1.60 16.06 -3.34
N MET A 90 1.56 15.23 -2.31
CA MET A 90 2.65 15.11 -1.36
C MET A 90 3.82 14.38 -2.02
N LYS A 91 4.98 15.02 -2.02
CA LYS A 91 6.25 14.51 -2.51
C LYS A 91 7.19 14.22 -1.34
N ILE A 92 7.85 13.08 -1.38
CA ILE A 92 8.95 12.71 -0.49
C ILE A 92 10.23 12.80 -1.30
N ALA A 93 11.18 13.61 -0.84
CA ALA A 93 12.46 13.81 -1.48
C ALA A 93 13.61 13.53 -0.51
N TYR A 94 14.55 12.71 -0.95
CA TYR A 94 15.82 12.48 -0.27
C TYR A 94 16.89 13.35 -0.91
N SER A 95 17.63 14.08 -0.09
CA SER A 95 18.69 15.00 -0.51
C SER A 95 20.02 14.62 0.12
N LEU A 96 21.07 14.59 -0.70
CA LEU A 96 22.44 14.30 -0.26
C LEU A 96 23.41 15.23 -0.97
N LYS A 97 24.33 15.83 -0.20
CA LYS A 97 25.37 16.70 -0.75
C LYS A 97 26.56 15.88 -1.24
N ASP A 98 26.90 16.06 -2.50
CA ASP A 98 28.11 15.55 -3.11
C ASP A 98 29.31 16.45 -2.72
N ALA A 99 30.34 15.84 -2.14
CA ALA A 99 31.49 16.56 -1.60
C ALA A 99 32.44 17.10 -2.68
N GLU A 100 32.49 16.48 -3.86
CA GLU A 100 33.41 16.87 -4.92
C GLU A 100 32.92 18.12 -5.65
N TRP A 101 31.62 18.22 -5.91
CA TRP A 101 31.05 19.32 -6.68
C TRP A 101 30.30 20.35 -5.82
N GLY A 102 30.05 20.02 -4.54
CA GLY A 102 29.22 20.84 -3.65
C GLY A 102 27.75 20.88 -4.10
N TRP A 103 27.32 19.92 -4.92
CA TRP A 103 25.95 19.85 -5.42
C TRP A 103 25.10 19.05 -4.45
N THR A 104 23.88 19.52 -4.21
CA THR A 104 22.87 18.72 -3.53
C THR A 104 22.09 17.94 -4.58
N ILE A 105 22.24 16.62 -4.57
CA ILE A 105 21.51 15.71 -5.45
C ILE A 105 20.24 15.30 -4.71
N VAL A 106 19.10 15.47 -5.36
CA VAL A 106 17.79 15.15 -4.79
C VAL A 106 17.10 14.10 -5.63
N ALA A 107 16.66 13.03 -4.99
CA ALA A 107 15.79 12.01 -5.57
C ALA A 107 14.43 12.12 -4.90
N GLY A 108 13.36 12.34 -5.66
CA GLY A 108 12.04 12.50 -5.08
C GLY A 108 10.92 11.86 -5.87
N SER A 109 9.92 11.37 -5.14
CA SER A 109 8.73 10.71 -5.68
C SER A 109 7.49 11.07 -4.89
N TYR A 110 6.32 10.79 -5.44
CA TYR A 110 5.04 11.19 -4.86
C TYR A 110 4.47 10.08 -4.01
N ILE A 111 3.80 10.43 -2.90
CA ILE A 111 3.20 9.46 -1.98
C ILE A 111 2.24 8.50 -2.71
N GLN A 112 1.48 9.03 -3.68
CA GLN A 112 0.56 8.23 -4.48
C GLN A 112 1.26 7.13 -5.31
N ASP A 113 2.52 7.31 -5.69
CA ASP A 113 3.25 6.33 -6.50
C ASP A 113 3.56 5.08 -5.69
N TYR A 114 3.86 5.24 -4.39
CA TYR A 114 4.02 4.13 -3.45
C TYR A 114 2.69 3.43 -3.12
N ASN A 115 1.60 4.19 -3.07
CA ASN A 115 0.28 3.65 -2.72
C ASN A 115 -0.37 2.85 -3.85
N SER A 116 0.15 2.93 -5.08
CA SER A 116 -0.36 2.15 -6.21
C SER A 116 -0.39 0.63 -5.94
N GLY A 117 0.60 0.12 -5.19
CA GLY A 117 0.66 -1.29 -4.75
C GLY A 117 -0.33 -1.65 -3.64
N GLN A 118 -0.78 -0.69 -2.82
CA GLN A 118 -1.68 -0.95 -1.70
C GLN A 118 -3.03 -1.51 -2.14
N LYS A 119 -3.55 -1.07 -3.30
CA LYS A 119 -4.85 -1.55 -3.81
C LYS A 119 -4.88 -3.07 -3.97
N ARG A 120 -3.77 -3.65 -4.47
CA ARG A 120 -3.65 -5.10 -4.65
C ARG A 120 -3.62 -5.84 -3.31
N ILE A 121 -2.93 -5.28 -2.33
CA ILE A 121 -2.86 -5.85 -0.97
C ILE A 121 -4.25 -5.81 -0.32
N ILE A 122 -4.94 -4.66 -0.37
CA ILE A 122 -6.29 -4.50 0.19
C ILE A 122 -7.27 -5.47 -0.46
N GLN A 123 -7.24 -5.60 -1.79
CA GLN A 123 -8.10 -6.55 -2.52
C GLN A 123 -7.81 -8.00 -2.13
N GLY A 124 -6.53 -8.40 -2.05
CA GLY A 124 -6.14 -9.74 -1.63
C GLY A 124 -6.61 -10.07 -0.20
N THR A 125 -6.44 -9.13 0.73
CA THR A 125 -6.92 -9.25 2.10
C THR A 125 -8.44 -9.40 2.15
N LEU A 126 -9.17 -8.60 1.37
CA LEU A 126 -10.64 -8.65 1.32
C LEU A 126 -11.15 -9.99 0.78
N TYR A 127 -10.58 -10.49 -0.33
CA TYR A 127 -10.95 -11.80 -0.88
C TYR A 127 -10.65 -12.94 0.08
N THR A 128 -9.50 -12.89 0.76
CA THR A 128 -9.13 -13.89 1.76
C THR A 128 -10.11 -13.90 2.93
N LEU A 129 -10.49 -12.71 3.41
CA LEU A 129 -11.46 -12.56 4.51
C LEU A 129 -12.85 -13.07 4.14
N ILE A 130 -13.35 -12.73 2.95
CA ILE A 130 -14.61 -13.27 2.42
C ILE A 130 -14.53 -14.80 2.28
N GLY A 131 -13.42 -15.31 1.74
CA GLY A 131 -13.18 -16.75 1.60
C GLY A 131 -13.25 -17.48 2.94
N CYS A 132 -12.55 -16.98 3.96
CA CYS A 132 -12.61 -17.54 5.32
C CYS A 132 -14.02 -17.53 5.90
N LEU A 133 -14.78 -16.47 5.68
CA LEU A 133 -16.15 -16.35 6.21
C LEU A 133 -17.10 -17.34 5.53
N VAL A 134 -16.99 -17.51 4.21
CA VAL A 134 -17.76 -18.51 3.45
C VAL A 134 -17.40 -19.92 3.88
N VAL A 135 -16.11 -20.26 3.92
CA VAL A 135 -15.64 -21.60 4.33
C VAL A 135 -16.04 -21.90 5.77
N GLY A 136 -15.86 -20.96 6.69
CA GLY A 136 -16.28 -21.11 8.09
C GLY A 136 -17.78 -21.36 8.21
N THR A 137 -18.60 -20.61 7.48
CA THR A 137 -20.05 -20.80 7.46
C THR A 137 -20.45 -22.18 6.92
N LEU A 138 -19.80 -22.63 5.84
CA LEU A 138 -20.04 -23.95 5.26
C LEU A 138 -19.68 -25.08 6.25
N ILE A 139 -18.55 -24.95 6.95
CA ILE A 139 -18.14 -25.92 7.98
C ILE A 139 -19.15 -25.96 9.12
N VAL A 140 -19.61 -24.80 9.62
CA VAL A 140 -20.62 -24.73 10.68
C VAL A 140 -21.94 -25.39 10.24
N ILE A 141 -22.41 -25.12 9.03
CA ILE A 141 -23.62 -25.72 8.48
C ILE A 141 -23.46 -27.24 8.32
N MET A 142 -22.32 -27.70 7.78
CA MET A 142 -22.02 -29.11 7.61
C MET A 142 -22.02 -29.83 8.97
N PHE A 143 -21.33 -29.27 9.96
CA PHE A 143 -21.25 -29.85 11.30
C PHE A 143 -22.62 -29.89 12.00
N ALA A 144 -23.42 -28.83 11.87
CA ALA A 144 -24.77 -28.77 12.43
C ALA A 144 -25.72 -29.80 11.80
N MET A 145 -25.59 -30.04 10.48
CA MET A 145 -26.40 -31.02 9.78
C MET A 145 -25.93 -32.47 10.01
N GLN A 146 -24.63 -32.70 10.08
CA GLN A 146 -24.05 -34.03 10.21
C GLN A 146 -24.08 -34.55 11.66
N PHE A 147 -23.78 -33.70 12.66
CA PHE A 147 -23.65 -34.16 14.04
C PHE A 147 -24.74 -33.61 14.96
N SER A 148 -24.97 -32.29 14.97
CA SER A 148 -25.87 -31.68 15.97
C SER A 148 -27.32 -32.14 15.83
N LYS A 149 -27.87 -32.17 14.61
CA LYS A 149 -29.28 -32.55 14.39
C LYS A 149 -29.58 -34.00 14.81
N PRO A 150 -28.80 -35.02 14.38
CA PRO A 150 -28.96 -36.40 14.82
C PRO A 150 -28.93 -36.58 16.34
N ILE A 151 -27.92 -36.02 17.01
CA ILE A 151 -27.73 -36.19 18.47
C ILE A 151 -28.91 -35.60 19.26
N VAL A 152 -29.42 -34.43 18.83
CA VAL A 152 -30.60 -33.81 19.46
C VAL A 152 -31.85 -34.67 19.23
N ALA A 153 -32.00 -35.28 18.05
CA ALA A 153 -33.12 -36.18 17.77
C ALA A 153 -33.07 -37.43 18.66
N LEU A 154 -31.91 -38.08 18.78
CA LEU A 154 -31.68 -39.24 19.66
C LEU A 154 -31.99 -38.89 21.11
N THR A 155 -31.43 -37.79 21.62
CA THR A 155 -31.64 -37.35 23.02
C THR A 155 -33.13 -37.15 23.32
N ARG A 156 -33.88 -36.58 22.38
CA ARG A 156 -35.32 -36.34 22.52
C ARG A 156 -36.13 -37.63 22.52
N GLN A 157 -35.73 -38.64 21.74
CA GLN A 157 -36.36 -39.96 21.74
C GLN A 157 -36.07 -40.73 23.03
N VAL A 158 -34.82 -40.75 23.50
CA VAL A 158 -34.45 -41.39 24.78
C VAL A 158 -35.22 -40.76 25.95
N GLY A 159 -35.42 -39.44 25.94
CA GLY A 159 -36.26 -38.75 26.92
C GLY A 159 -37.72 -39.25 26.94
N LYS A 160 -38.34 -39.45 25.78
CA LYS A 160 -39.71 -39.99 25.68
C LYS A 160 -39.81 -41.42 26.20
N ILE A 161 -38.81 -42.25 25.94
CA ILE A 161 -38.75 -43.62 26.44
C ILE A 161 -38.63 -43.63 27.97
N ALA A 162 -37.82 -42.73 28.55
CA ALA A 162 -37.70 -42.57 30.00
C ALA A 162 -39.01 -42.11 30.66
N GLU A 163 -39.86 -41.38 29.92
CA GLU A 163 -41.21 -40.97 30.34
C GLU A 163 -42.28 -42.06 30.16
N GLY A 164 -41.90 -43.24 29.65
CA GLY A 164 -42.78 -44.40 29.50
C GLY A 164 -43.54 -44.49 28.17
N ASP A 165 -43.22 -43.64 27.18
CA ASP A 165 -43.80 -43.71 25.83
C ASP A 165 -43.01 -44.70 24.95
N LEU A 166 -43.47 -45.96 24.93
CA LEU A 166 -42.87 -47.06 24.14
C LEU A 166 -43.47 -47.20 22.73
N SER A 167 -44.26 -46.23 22.26
CA SER A 167 -44.97 -46.31 20.97
C SER A 167 -44.06 -46.36 19.72
N SER A 168 -42.74 -46.27 19.88
CA SER A 168 -41.74 -46.19 18.81
C SER A 168 -40.76 -47.37 18.73
N GLU A 169 -40.97 -48.46 19.49
CA GLU A 169 -40.17 -49.69 19.38
C GLU A 169 -40.33 -50.34 17.98
N GLY A 170 -39.35 -50.13 17.09
CA GLY A 170 -39.24 -50.88 15.82
C GLY A 170 -38.79 -50.07 14.60
N GLU A 171 -38.76 -48.74 14.66
CA GLU A 171 -38.23 -47.88 13.59
C GLU A 171 -36.75 -47.54 13.88
N PRO A 172 -35.83 -47.60 12.89
CA PRO A 172 -34.43 -47.24 13.11
C PRO A 172 -34.31 -45.78 13.58
N PHE A 173 -33.64 -45.57 14.72
CA PHE A 173 -33.54 -44.27 15.40
C PHE A 173 -33.05 -43.17 14.46
N ILE A 174 -32.01 -43.44 13.67
CA ILE A 174 -31.49 -42.57 12.61
C ILE A 174 -30.98 -43.42 11.44
N ARG A 175 -31.44 -43.13 10.22
CA ARG A 175 -30.81 -43.67 8.99
C ARG A 175 -29.59 -42.84 8.61
N SER A 176 -28.47 -43.11 9.26
CA SER A 176 -27.15 -42.62 8.86
C SER A 176 -26.25 -43.78 8.40
N ARG A 177 -25.24 -43.48 7.58
CA ARG A 177 -24.21 -44.44 7.13
C ARG A 177 -22.89 -44.27 7.90
N ASP A 178 -22.86 -43.40 8.90
CA ASP A 178 -21.73 -43.18 9.79
C ASP A 178 -22.01 -43.77 11.18
N GLU A 179 -21.09 -43.56 12.12
CA GLU A 179 -21.12 -44.07 13.51
C GLU A 179 -22.41 -43.68 14.26
N ILE A 180 -23.14 -42.64 13.82
CA ILE A 180 -24.40 -42.23 14.41
C ILE A 180 -25.56 -43.16 14.01
N GLY A 181 -25.43 -43.90 12.90
CA GLY A 181 -26.41 -44.91 12.50
C GLY A 181 -26.32 -46.21 13.31
N ASP A 182 -25.20 -46.42 14.01
CA ASP A 182 -24.95 -47.59 14.86
C ASP A 182 -25.35 -47.36 16.34
N LEU A 183 -25.70 -46.11 16.72
CA LEU A 183 -26.17 -45.70 18.04
C LEU A 183 -27.70 -45.84 18.17
#